data_AF-A0A958UQG2-F1
#
_entry.id   AF-A0A958UQG2-F1
#
_cell.length_a   1.000
_cell.length_b   1.000
_cell.length_c   1.000
_cell.angle_alpha   90.00
_cell.angle_beta   90.00
_cell.angle_gamma   90.00
#
_symmetry.space_group_name_H-M   'P 1'
#
loop_
_entity.id
_entity.type
_entity.pdbx_description
1 polymer ?
#
loop_
_entity_poly.entity_id
_entity_poly.type
_entity_poly.pdbx_seq_one_letter_code
_entity_poly.pdbx_strand_id
1 'polypeptide(L)'
;KLSGSFNNMGVPGAKSFHLVAPGYGNVAGVPTGSANPYFARFASSENATVVGDAAAQNPTFFSLWIGNNDILSYATSGGAGVDQTGNFDPSTYGGNDITDPNVFASVYSQQVDALTASGAKGVLVNIPEVTSIPYFTTVPTNAIPLDAATAAQLNAQFAAYNTQILPGLAAMGVITPEEAALRMINFSAGQNFPIMTDDDLTDLTTILQGAPFSLPPQLAALLGQLRQVKSDDLIVLTASSVLGTTPDPNNPQGVIGVSIPLTDQYVLAVSEQARITAASTAYNATIQALAGAKGLAFVDAKAALARVANGGVVYDGGVLTSQFVTGGAFSLDGVHPTPRGYAYTANLIIQAINDTYDATIPTVHIGNYATITVTNN
;
A
#
# COMPACT_ATOMS: atom_id res chain seq x y z
N LYS A 1 -0.26 13.33 -28.34
CA LYS A 1 -1.60 12.85 -28.75
C LYS A 1 -1.41 11.66 -29.69
N LEU A 2 -2.21 10.60 -29.52
CA LEU A 2 -2.01 9.28 -30.17
C LEU A 2 -1.62 9.37 -31.65
N SER A 3 -0.51 8.74 -32.02
CA SER A 3 -0.10 8.48 -33.39
C SER A 3 0.02 6.97 -33.62
N GLY A 4 -1.13 6.27 -33.72
CA GLY A 4 -1.19 4.81 -33.93
C GLY A 4 -2.08 4.08 -32.91
N SER A 5 -2.24 2.75 -33.09
CA SER A 5 -2.90 1.85 -32.13
C SER A 5 -1.91 1.39 -31.07
N PHE A 6 -2.38 1.27 -29.83
CA PHE A 6 -1.59 0.83 -28.68
C PHE A 6 -2.30 -0.32 -28.00
N ASN A 7 -1.71 -1.52 -28.08
CA ASN A 7 -2.27 -2.71 -27.43
C ASN A 7 -2.26 -2.62 -25.89
N ASN A 8 -1.46 -1.71 -25.32
CA ASN A 8 -1.39 -1.46 -23.88
C ASN A 8 -1.82 -0.03 -23.56
N MET A 9 -2.92 0.08 -22.83
CA MET A 9 -3.49 1.35 -22.35
C MET A 9 -3.30 1.54 -20.84
N GLY A 10 -2.43 0.74 -20.20
CA GLY A 10 -2.09 0.88 -18.80
C GLY A 10 -1.37 2.20 -18.51
N VAL A 11 -1.80 2.90 -17.46
CA VAL A 11 -1.25 4.19 -17.05
C VAL A 11 -0.62 4.05 -15.65
N PRO A 12 0.70 4.23 -15.50
CA PRO A 12 1.36 4.19 -14.19
C PRO A 12 0.74 5.17 -13.19
N GLY A 13 0.51 4.69 -11.98
CA GLY A 13 -0.07 5.46 -10.87
C GLY A 13 -1.58 5.73 -10.98
N ALA A 14 -2.27 5.23 -12.01
CA ALA A 14 -3.71 5.41 -12.11
C ALA A 14 -4.47 4.57 -11.07
N LYS A 15 -5.50 5.18 -10.46
CA LYS A 15 -6.55 4.52 -9.65
C LYS A 15 -7.76 4.24 -10.55
N SER A 16 -8.69 3.41 -10.10
CA SER A 16 -9.85 2.97 -10.90
C SER A 16 -10.64 4.13 -11.50
N PHE A 17 -10.93 5.18 -10.72
CA PHE A 17 -11.73 6.33 -11.16
C PHE A 17 -11.01 7.24 -12.17
N HIS A 18 -9.67 7.21 -12.22
CA HIS A 18 -8.93 7.98 -13.21
C HIS A 18 -9.20 7.51 -14.65
N LEU A 19 -9.49 6.22 -14.84
CA LEU A 19 -9.66 5.65 -16.19
C LEU A 19 -10.90 6.19 -16.91
N VAL A 20 -11.89 6.66 -16.16
CA VAL A 20 -13.13 7.26 -16.68
C VAL A 20 -13.13 8.80 -16.61
N ALA A 21 -12.09 9.42 -16.05
CA ALA A 21 -12.04 10.86 -15.82
C ALA A 21 -11.65 11.64 -17.09
N PRO A 22 -12.52 12.51 -17.64
CA PRO A 22 -12.12 13.44 -18.70
C PRO A 22 -11.05 14.41 -18.19
N GLY A 23 -10.11 14.80 -19.04
CA GLY A 23 -9.05 15.71 -18.65
C GLY A 23 -7.84 15.03 -18.01
N TYR A 24 -7.91 13.74 -17.65
CA TYR A 24 -6.79 13.02 -17.03
C TYR A 24 -5.55 12.92 -17.94
N GLY A 25 -5.75 13.06 -19.25
CA GLY A 25 -4.69 13.12 -20.27
C GLY A 25 -4.34 14.55 -20.71
N ASN A 26 -4.83 15.59 -20.03
CA ASN A 26 -4.54 16.98 -20.39
C ASN A 26 -3.18 17.41 -19.82
N VAL A 27 -2.21 17.69 -20.69
CA VAL A 27 -0.87 18.13 -20.29
C VAL A 27 -0.89 19.39 -19.42
N ALA A 28 -1.89 20.26 -19.57
CA ALA A 28 -2.04 21.47 -18.76
C ALA A 28 -2.39 21.18 -17.28
N GLY A 29 -2.97 20.01 -16.99
CA GLY A 29 -3.27 19.57 -15.62
C GLY A 29 -2.11 18.86 -14.91
N VAL A 30 -1.03 18.52 -15.64
CA VAL A 30 0.12 17.82 -15.06
C VAL A 30 0.83 18.64 -13.97
N PRO A 31 1.13 19.94 -14.16
CA PRO A 31 1.81 20.74 -13.13
C PRO A 31 1.00 20.89 -11.83
N THR A 32 -0.33 20.78 -11.91
CA THR A 32 -1.24 20.91 -10.76
C THR A 32 -1.66 19.56 -10.17
N GLY A 33 -1.15 18.44 -10.70
CA GLY A 33 -1.49 17.09 -10.24
C GLY A 33 -2.90 16.61 -10.63
N SER A 34 -3.64 17.36 -11.46
CA SER A 34 -5.00 17.01 -11.91
C SER A 34 -5.02 16.14 -13.18
N ALA A 35 -3.85 15.87 -13.78
CA ALA A 35 -3.68 14.98 -14.92
C ALA A 35 -2.41 14.14 -14.80
N ASN A 36 -2.37 13.02 -15.52
CA ASN A 36 -1.26 12.09 -15.48
C ASN A 36 -0.23 12.35 -16.59
N PRO A 37 1.07 12.53 -16.27
CA PRO A 37 2.10 12.85 -17.25
C PRO A 37 2.33 11.73 -18.28
N TYR A 38 2.00 10.48 -17.95
CA TYR A 38 2.13 9.35 -18.87
C TYR A 38 0.96 9.29 -19.84
N PHE A 39 -0.28 9.36 -19.34
CA PHE A 39 -1.44 9.37 -20.22
C PHE A 39 -1.46 10.58 -21.15
N ALA A 40 -1.02 11.76 -20.68
CA ALA A 40 -0.93 12.96 -21.52
C ALA A 40 -0.07 12.79 -22.79
N ARG A 41 0.88 11.84 -22.79
CA ARG A 41 1.72 11.55 -23.97
C ARG A 41 0.92 10.86 -25.08
N PHE A 42 -0.02 10.00 -24.69
CA PHE A 42 -0.76 9.12 -25.60
C PHE A 42 -2.28 9.24 -25.43
N ALA A 43 -2.82 10.33 -24.88
CA ALA A 43 -4.26 10.59 -24.95
C ALA A 43 -4.65 10.97 -26.38
N SER A 44 -5.81 10.53 -26.87
CA SER A 44 -6.33 10.93 -28.19
C SER A 44 -6.67 12.42 -28.26
N SER A 45 -7.15 12.98 -27.14
CA SER A 45 -7.51 14.38 -26.98
C SER A 45 -7.33 14.82 -25.52
N GLU A 46 -7.46 16.12 -25.24
CA GLU A 46 -7.35 16.65 -23.87
C GLU A 46 -8.48 16.15 -22.96
N ASN A 47 -9.65 15.85 -23.51
CA ASN A 47 -10.82 15.37 -22.76
C ASN A 47 -11.02 13.85 -22.92
N ALA A 48 -10.07 13.14 -23.51
CA ALA A 48 -10.13 11.69 -23.61
C ALA A 48 -10.06 11.05 -22.23
N THR A 49 -10.75 9.93 -22.08
CA THR A 49 -10.62 9.03 -20.92
C THR A 49 -9.77 7.84 -21.35
N VAL A 50 -9.04 7.24 -20.40
CA VAL A 50 -8.19 6.07 -20.70
C VAL A 50 -9.04 4.93 -21.26
N VAL A 51 -10.20 4.66 -20.65
CA VAL A 51 -11.09 3.60 -21.10
C VAL A 51 -11.79 3.93 -22.42
N GLY A 52 -12.07 5.21 -22.67
CA GLY A 52 -12.62 5.66 -23.96
C GLY A 52 -11.63 5.42 -25.09
N ASP A 53 -10.36 5.79 -24.90
CA ASP A 53 -9.30 5.52 -25.88
C ASP A 53 -9.06 4.01 -26.04
N ALA A 54 -9.18 3.21 -24.98
CA ALA A 54 -9.08 1.75 -25.07
C ALA A 54 -10.25 1.14 -25.88
N ALA A 55 -11.49 1.55 -25.60
CA ALA A 55 -12.67 1.07 -26.30
C ALA A 55 -12.69 1.50 -27.78
N ALA A 56 -12.19 2.70 -28.09
CA ALA A 56 -12.08 3.21 -29.46
C ALA A 56 -11.16 2.38 -30.36
N GLN A 57 -10.27 1.56 -29.79
CA GLN A 57 -9.46 0.61 -30.55
C GLN A 57 -10.25 -0.62 -31.01
N ASN A 58 -11.53 -0.73 -30.62
CA ASN A 58 -12.43 -1.84 -30.95
C ASN A 58 -11.80 -3.22 -30.65
N PRO A 59 -11.36 -3.47 -29.41
CA PRO A 59 -10.68 -4.72 -29.06
C PRO A 59 -11.63 -5.91 -29.20
N THR A 60 -11.10 -7.06 -29.62
CA THR A 60 -11.82 -8.34 -29.57
C THR A 60 -11.59 -9.09 -28.26
N PHE A 61 -10.54 -8.71 -27.52
CA PHE A 61 -10.18 -9.23 -26.22
C PHE A 61 -9.51 -8.16 -25.36
N PHE A 62 -9.73 -8.14 -24.04
CA PHE A 62 -9.03 -7.25 -23.10
C PHE A 62 -8.59 -7.96 -21.81
N SER A 63 -7.55 -7.43 -21.17
CA SER A 63 -7.19 -7.77 -19.78
C SER A 63 -7.29 -6.53 -18.91
N LEU A 64 -8.07 -6.59 -17.83
CA LEU A 64 -8.28 -5.48 -16.91
C LEU A 64 -7.79 -5.87 -15.50
N TRP A 65 -6.71 -5.22 -15.07
CA TRP A 65 -6.15 -5.33 -13.72
C TRP A 65 -5.88 -3.94 -13.14
N ILE A 66 -6.95 -3.16 -13.00
CA ILE A 66 -6.94 -1.87 -12.31
C ILE A 66 -7.54 -2.04 -10.91
N GLY A 67 -7.10 -1.22 -9.96
CA GLY A 67 -7.61 -1.23 -8.59
C GLY A 67 -6.55 -1.37 -7.51
N ASN A 68 -5.35 -1.88 -7.85
CA ASN A 68 -4.25 -1.97 -6.89
C ASN A 68 -3.91 -0.60 -6.27
N ASN A 69 -3.78 0.44 -7.10
CA ASN A 69 -3.40 1.77 -6.64
C ASN A 69 -4.50 2.46 -5.81
N ASP A 70 -5.74 1.97 -5.85
CA ASP A 70 -6.84 2.48 -5.03
C ASP A 70 -6.57 2.26 -3.54
N ILE A 71 -5.71 1.28 -3.18
CA ILE A 71 -5.26 1.02 -1.79
C ILE A 71 -3.73 1.02 -1.62
N LEU A 72 -2.96 0.74 -2.66
CA LEU A 72 -1.50 0.60 -2.55
C LEU A 72 -0.82 1.94 -2.23
N SER A 73 -1.30 3.07 -2.79
CA SER A 73 -0.69 4.36 -2.49
C SER A 73 -0.86 4.74 -1.01
N TYR A 74 -2.05 4.51 -0.44
CA TYR A 74 -2.31 4.62 1.00
C TYR A 74 -1.35 3.76 1.82
N ALA A 75 -1.24 2.47 1.47
CA ALA A 75 -0.40 1.52 2.20
C ALA A 75 1.10 1.92 2.15
N THR A 76 1.60 2.25 0.95
CA THR A 76 3.03 2.59 0.74
C THR A 76 3.41 3.99 1.22
N SER A 77 2.42 4.86 1.51
CA SER A 77 2.64 6.13 2.20
C SER A 77 2.55 5.99 3.73
N GLY A 78 2.55 4.76 4.26
CA GLY A 78 2.41 4.49 5.68
C GLY A 78 1.08 4.96 6.26
N GLY A 79 0.01 4.95 5.46
CA GLY A 79 -1.33 5.30 5.95
C GLY A 79 -1.71 6.79 5.92
N ALA A 80 -0.79 7.68 5.52
CA ALA A 80 -0.98 9.13 5.46
C ALA A 80 -2.13 9.67 4.56
N GLY A 81 -2.88 8.81 3.88
CA GLY A 81 -4.08 9.21 3.12
C GLY A 81 -5.36 9.13 3.97
N VAL A 82 -6.50 9.35 3.33
CA VAL A 82 -7.81 9.21 3.98
C VAL A 82 -8.58 8.02 3.42
N ASP A 83 -9.28 7.28 4.27
CA ASP A 83 -10.31 6.34 3.82
C ASP A 83 -11.55 7.12 3.41
N GLN A 84 -11.82 7.17 2.10
CA GLN A 84 -12.91 7.97 1.55
C GLN A 84 -14.27 7.27 1.63
N THR A 85 -14.42 6.19 2.39
CA THR A 85 -15.70 5.52 2.62
C THR A 85 -16.81 6.52 2.99
N GLY A 86 -17.85 6.61 2.16
CA GLY A 86 -18.97 7.54 2.30
C GLY A 86 -18.83 8.86 1.53
N ASN A 87 -17.66 9.16 0.96
CA ASN A 87 -17.45 10.30 0.07
C ASN A 87 -17.55 9.85 -1.39
N PHE A 88 -18.63 10.21 -2.09
CA PHE A 88 -18.87 9.78 -3.48
C PHE A 88 -18.28 10.70 -4.55
N ASP A 89 -17.56 11.75 -4.16
CA ASP A 89 -16.93 12.70 -5.10
C ASP A 89 -15.41 12.46 -5.19
N PRO A 90 -14.94 11.65 -6.15
CA PRO A 90 -13.52 11.36 -6.31
C PRO A 90 -12.68 12.58 -6.72
N SER A 91 -13.28 13.71 -7.11
CA SER A 91 -12.52 14.93 -7.39
C SER A 91 -11.92 15.58 -6.15
N THR A 92 -12.39 15.18 -4.96
CA THR A 92 -11.90 15.64 -3.67
C THR A 92 -10.80 14.76 -3.08
N TYR A 93 -10.51 13.61 -3.69
CA TYR A 93 -9.57 12.63 -3.15
C TYR A 93 -8.11 13.06 -3.33
N GLY A 94 -7.31 12.83 -2.29
CA GLY A 94 -5.85 12.90 -2.32
C GLY A 94 -5.23 11.69 -3.04
N GLY A 95 -3.97 11.85 -3.48
CA GLY A 95 -3.24 10.78 -4.20
C GLY A 95 -3.00 9.51 -3.38
N ASN A 96 -2.96 9.64 -2.06
CA ASN A 96 -2.76 8.53 -1.13
C ASN A 96 -4.07 7.98 -0.56
N ASP A 97 -5.23 8.52 -0.95
CA ASP A 97 -6.49 8.13 -0.32
C ASP A 97 -6.97 6.75 -0.79
N ILE A 98 -7.65 6.03 0.10
CA ILE A 98 -8.39 4.83 -0.26
C ILE A 98 -9.67 5.27 -0.98
N THR A 99 -9.97 4.65 -2.12
CA THR A 99 -11.17 4.99 -2.91
C THR A 99 -12.44 4.47 -2.23
N ASP A 100 -13.54 5.24 -2.22
CA ASP A 100 -14.81 4.72 -1.69
C ASP A 100 -15.24 3.43 -2.43
N PRO A 101 -15.70 2.38 -1.72
CA PRO A 101 -16.16 1.14 -2.34
C PRO A 101 -17.28 1.29 -3.39
N ASN A 102 -18.21 2.23 -3.22
CA ASN A 102 -19.28 2.46 -4.18
C ASN A 102 -18.79 3.24 -5.40
N VAL A 103 -17.87 4.21 -5.21
CA VAL A 103 -17.18 4.87 -6.31
C VAL A 103 -16.41 3.84 -7.13
N PHE A 104 -15.60 2.99 -6.50
CA PHE A 104 -14.89 1.90 -7.17
C PHE A 104 -15.86 1.01 -7.96
N ALA A 105 -16.94 0.54 -7.32
CA ALA A 105 -17.91 -0.33 -7.98
C ALA A 105 -18.54 0.31 -9.22
N SER A 106 -18.93 1.59 -9.11
CA SER A 106 -19.51 2.36 -10.21
C SER A 106 -18.53 2.52 -11.38
N VAL A 107 -17.32 3.02 -11.11
CA VAL A 107 -16.34 3.29 -12.18
C VAL A 107 -15.78 2.01 -12.79
N TYR A 108 -15.62 0.94 -12.01
CA TYR A 108 -15.18 -0.35 -12.53
C TYR A 108 -16.27 -1.00 -13.41
N SER A 109 -17.55 -0.89 -13.03
CA SER A 109 -18.66 -1.32 -13.90
C SER A 109 -18.67 -0.56 -15.23
N GLN A 110 -18.54 0.78 -15.19
CA GLN A 110 -18.46 1.60 -16.40
C GLN A 110 -17.31 1.17 -17.33
N GLN A 111 -16.16 0.81 -16.75
CA GLN A 111 -15.02 0.34 -17.53
C GLN A 111 -15.30 -1.00 -18.20
N VAL A 112 -15.83 -1.97 -17.45
CA VAL A 112 -16.19 -3.29 -17.99
C VAL A 112 -17.29 -3.16 -19.06
N ASP A 113 -18.29 -2.32 -18.84
CA ASP A 113 -19.35 -2.05 -19.82
C ASP A 113 -18.78 -1.44 -21.11
N ALA A 114 -17.89 -0.45 -21.01
CA ALA A 114 -17.25 0.16 -22.17
C ALA A 114 -16.42 -0.85 -22.98
N LEU A 115 -15.64 -1.68 -22.29
CA LEU A 115 -14.78 -2.68 -22.94
C LEU A 115 -15.58 -3.84 -23.57
N THR A 116 -16.75 -4.17 -23.01
CA THR A 116 -17.61 -5.25 -23.52
C THR A 116 -18.68 -4.78 -24.50
N ALA A 117 -18.87 -3.47 -24.70
CA ALA A 117 -19.93 -2.89 -25.53
C ALA A 117 -19.94 -3.42 -26.98
N SER A 118 -18.77 -3.70 -27.55
CA SER A 118 -18.62 -4.26 -28.91
C SER A 118 -18.46 -5.79 -28.93
N GLY A 119 -18.80 -6.48 -27.85
CA GLY A 119 -18.75 -7.95 -27.75
C GLY A 119 -17.36 -8.51 -27.48
N ALA A 120 -16.42 -7.70 -26.99
CA ALA A 120 -15.09 -8.17 -26.61
C ALA A 120 -15.19 -9.20 -25.48
N LYS A 121 -14.43 -10.30 -25.61
CA LYS A 121 -14.13 -11.19 -24.47
C LYS A 121 -13.08 -10.54 -23.58
N GLY A 122 -12.83 -11.09 -22.40
CA GLY A 122 -11.78 -10.52 -21.56
C GLY A 122 -11.52 -11.26 -20.27
N VAL A 123 -10.53 -10.77 -19.54
CA VAL A 123 -10.13 -11.28 -18.23
C VAL A 123 -10.11 -10.14 -17.22
N LEU A 124 -10.76 -10.36 -16.08
CA LEU A 124 -10.72 -9.49 -14.92
C LEU A 124 -9.82 -10.13 -13.86
N VAL A 125 -8.91 -9.33 -13.29
CA VAL A 125 -7.97 -9.79 -12.28
C VAL A 125 -8.27 -9.06 -10.97
N ASN A 126 -8.47 -9.81 -9.89
CA ASN A 126 -8.77 -9.22 -8.58
C ASN A 126 -7.50 -8.60 -7.94
N ILE A 127 -7.71 -7.85 -6.87
CA ILE A 127 -6.68 -7.11 -6.16
C ILE A 127 -6.08 -8.01 -5.08
N PRO A 128 -4.76 -8.25 -5.08
CA PRO A 128 -4.08 -9.03 -4.06
C PRO A 128 -3.96 -8.29 -2.72
N GLU A 129 -3.58 -9.03 -1.67
CA GLU A 129 -3.19 -8.44 -0.38
C GLU A 129 -1.93 -7.60 -0.54
N VAL A 130 -2.09 -6.29 -0.70
CA VAL A 130 -0.97 -5.36 -0.96
C VAL A 130 0.02 -5.29 0.18
N THR A 131 -0.37 -5.65 1.40
CA THR A 131 0.50 -5.68 2.59
C THR A 131 1.37 -6.95 2.67
N SER A 132 1.16 -7.93 1.80
CA SER A 132 1.92 -9.20 1.79
C SER A 132 3.21 -9.17 0.96
N ILE A 133 3.49 -8.04 0.31
CA ILE A 133 4.67 -7.85 -0.57
C ILE A 133 5.94 -7.56 0.26
N PRO A 134 7.15 -7.75 -0.30
CA PRO A 134 8.40 -7.48 0.40
C PRO A 134 8.51 -6.06 0.96
N TYR A 135 7.84 -5.07 0.35
CA TYR A 135 7.81 -3.70 0.85
C TYR A 135 7.40 -3.60 2.33
N PHE A 136 6.54 -4.49 2.82
CA PHE A 136 6.05 -4.48 4.22
C PHE A 136 6.62 -5.60 5.09
N THR A 137 7.27 -6.60 4.48
CA THR A 137 7.68 -7.84 5.16
C THR A 137 9.19 -7.99 5.30
N THR A 138 9.97 -7.05 4.76
CA THR A 138 11.44 -7.12 4.79
C THR A 138 12.05 -6.58 6.09
N VAL A 139 11.50 -5.48 6.63
CA VAL A 139 12.08 -4.82 7.81
C VAL A 139 11.39 -5.38 9.06
N PRO A 140 12.12 -6.01 10.00
CA PRO A 140 11.53 -6.50 11.24
C PRO A 140 10.94 -5.36 12.08
N THR A 141 9.80 -5.59 12.73
CA THR A 141 9.15 -4.62 13.61
C THR A 141 9.99 -4.27 14.85
N ASN A 142 10.85 -5.17 15.31
CA ASN A 142 11.75 -4.99 16.45
C ASN A 142 13.20 -4.71 16.00
N ALA A 143 13.40 -3.73 15.12
CA ALA A 143 14.69 -3.45 14.49
C ALA A 143 15.69 -2.65 15.33
N ILE A 144 15.37 -2.28 16.58
CA ILE A 144 16.23 -1.41 17.41
C ILE A 144 17.05 -2.22 18.42
N PRO A 145 18.36 -2.44 18.20
CA PRO A 145 19.24 -3.04 19.19
C PRO A 145 19.65 -2.02 20.26
N LEU A 146 19.48 -2.36 21.54
CA LEU A 146 19.92 -1.54 22.67
C LEU A 146 20.74 -2.35 23.67
N ASP A 147 21.75 -1.72 24.28
CA ASP A 147 22.37 -2.25 25.48
C ASP A 147 21.52 -1.96 26.73
N ALA A 148 21.84 -2.62 27.84
CA ALA A 148 21.08 -2.49 29.08
C ALA A 148 21.13 -1.09 29.69
N ALA A 149 22.24 -0.35 29.52
CA ALA A 149 22.40 0.98 30.07
C ALA A 149 21.57 2.00 29.29
N THR A 150 21.60 1.95 27.95
CA THR A 150 20.77 2.80 27.09
C THR A 150 19.28 2.52 27.30
N ALA A 151 18.88 1.25 27.37
CA ALA A 151 17.48 0.89 27.64
C ALA A 151 17.00 1.45 28.99
N ALA A 152 17.81 1.34 30.05
CA ALA A 152 17.48 1.90 31.36
C ALA A 152 17.37 3.43 31.32
N GLN A 153 18.27 4.10 30.61
CA GLN A 153 18.23 5.56 30.44
C GLN A 153 16.96 6.01 29.70
N LEU A 154 16.57 5.34 28.62
CA LEU A 154 15.35 5.66 27.88
C LEU A 154 14.10 5.44 28.73
N ASN A 155 14.03 4.32 29.45
CA ASN A 155 12.90 4.05 30.36
C ASN A 155 12.78 5.12 31.45
N ALA A 156 13.90 5.65 31.96
CA ALA A 156 13.87 6.74 32.92
C ALA A 156 13.28 8.04 32.32
N GLN A 157 13.49 8.31 31.03
CA GLN A 157 12.90 9.46 30.33
C GLN A 157 11.37 9.33 30.17
N PHE A 158 10.88 8.12 29.93
CA PHE A 158 9.44 7.85 29.77
C PHE A 158 8.73 7.48 31.08
N ALA A 159 9.44 7.40 32.22
CA ALA A 159 8.87 6.94 33.48
C ALA A 159 7.65 7.78 33.92
N ALA A 160 7.78 9.11 33.94
CA ALA A 160 6.66 9.99 34.29
C ALA A 160 5.50 9.90 33.28
N TYR A 161 5.82 9.72 32.00
CA TYR A 161 4.80 9.51 30.96
C TYR A 161 3.98 8.25 31.24
N ASN A 162 4.67 7.12 31.44
CA ASN A 162 4.04 5.83 31.67
C ASN A 162 3.29 5.75 32.99
N THR A 163 3.83 6.30 34.09
CA THR A 163 3.29 6.05 35.44
C THR A 163 2.45 7.19 36.00
N GLN A 164 2.46 8.38 35.40
CA GLN A 164 1.72 9.54 35.90
C GLN A 164 0.81 10.13 34.83
N ILE A 165 1.36 10.46 33.66
CA ILE A 165 0.62 11.17 32.61
C ILE A 165 -0.46 10.26 32.02
N LEU A 166 -0.11 9.07 31.51
CA LEU A 166 -1.08 8.16 30.90
C LEU A 166 -2.20 7.73 31.86
N PRO A 167 -1.91 7.29 33.12
CA PRO A 167 -2.97 6.98 34.08
C PRO A 167 -3.82 8.20 34.46
N GLY A 168 -3.22 9.39 34.56
CA GLY A 168 -3.94 10.63 34.86
C GLY A 168 -4.92 11.00 33.76
N LEU A 169 -4.51 10.90 32.49
CA LEU A 169 -5.38 11.15 31.33
C LEU A 169 -6.55 10.15 31.28
N ALA A 170 -6.28 8.86 31.55
CA ALA A 170 -7.32 7.84 31.61
C ALA A 170 -8.30 8.10 32.77
N ALA A 171 -7.81 8.47 33.96
CA ALA A 171 -8.64 8.79 35.13
C ALA A 171 -9.52 10.03 34.90
N MET A 172 -9.06 11.00 34.09
CA MET A 172 -9.83 12.17 33.68
C MET A 172 -10.80 11.87 32.51
N GLY A 173 -10.77 10.66 31.94
CA GLY A 173 -11.60 10.28 30.79
C GLY A 173 -11.19 10.94 29.48
N VAL A 174 -9.97 11.47 29.38
CA VAL A 174 -9.44 12.07 28.15
C VAL A 174 -9.13 11.00 27.12
N ILE A 175 -8.59 9.86 27.57
CA ILE A 175 -8.33 8.66 26.77
C ILE A 175 -8.89 7.45 27.49
N THR A 176 -9.09 6.36 26.77
CA THR A 176 -9.49 5.09 27.40
C THR A 176 -8.30 4.42 28.10
N PRO A 177 -8.54 3.52 29.07
CA PRO A 177 -7.47 2.69 29.65
C PRO A 177 -6.73 1.86 28.59
N GLU A 178 -7.45 1.42 27.55
CA GLU A 178 -6.87 0.67 26.43
C GLU A 178 -5.90 1.55 25.65
N GLU A 179 -6.29 2.78 25.30
CA GLU A 179 -5.41 3.72 24.60
C GLU A 179 -4.20 4.12 25.47
N ALA A 180 -4.40 4.31 26.77
CA ALA A 180 -3.30 4.55 27.70
C ALA A 180 -2.28 3.39 27.70
N ALA A 181 -2.75 2.14 27.66
CA ALA A 181 -1.87 0.97 27.57
C ALA A 181 -1.13 0.91 26.21
N LEU A 182 -1.80 1.29 25.11
CA LEU A 182 -1.17 1.34 23.78
C LEU A 182 -0.02 2.35 23.68
N ARG A 183 -0.08 3.42 24.46
CA ARG A 183 0.92 4.51 24.46
C ARG A 183 2.16 4.24 25.30
N MET A 184 2.16 3.19 26.12
CA MET A 184 3.30 2.91 27.01
C MET A 184 4.58 2.67 26.23
N ILE A 185 5.67 3.31 26.65
CA ILE A 185 7.00 3.18 26.02
C ILE A 185 7.94 2.41 26.94
N ASN A 186 8.39 1.23 26.53
CA ASN A 186 9.32 0.43 27.33
C ASN A 186 10.41 -0.19 26.45
N PHE A 187 11.65 -0.03 26.89
CA PHE A 187 12.84 -0.61 26.27
C PHE A 187 13.47 -1.66 27.17
N SER A 188 14.18 -2.60 26.56
CA SER A 188 14.94 -3.66 27.21
C SER A 188 16.28 -3.88 26.51
N ALA A 189 17.22 -4.58 27.14
CA ALA A 189 18.44 -4.99 26.45
C ALA A 189 18.10 -5.98 25.32
N GLY A 190 18.66 -5.78 24.13
CA GLY A 190 18.36 -6.58 22.94
C GLY A 190 17.53 -5.82 21.91
N GLN A 191 16.69 -6.55 21.17
CA GLN A 191 15.88 -5.99 20.08
C GLN A 191 14.57 -5.39 20.61
N ASN A 192 14.30 -4.14 20.21
CA ASN A 192 13.14 -3.38 20.65
C ASN A 192 12.34 -2.86 19.46
N PHE A 193 11.05 -2.61 19.71
CA PHE A 193 10.19 -1.89 18.79
C PHE A 193 10.56 -0.40 18.78
N PRO A 194 10.62 0.24 17.61
CA PRO A 194 10.81 1.66 17.55
C PRO A 194 9.59 2.41 18.09
N ILE A 195 9.79 3.66 18.49
CA ILE A 195 8.69 4.59 18.76
C ILE A 195 8.18 5.21 17.47
N MET A 196 6.89 5.55 17.44
CA MET A 196 6.22 6.19 16.31
C MET A 196 5.19 7.22 16.78
N THR A 197 4.88 8.16 15.90
CA THR A 197 3.68 8.98 15.97
C THR A 197 2.58 8.22 15.23
N ASP A 198 1.47 7.95 15.90
CA ASP A 198 0.30 7.26 15.33
C ASP A 198 -0.89 8.24 15.29
N ASP A 199 -1.33 8.57 14.08
CA ASP A 199 -2.37 9.57 13.86
C ASP A 199 -3.80 9.11 14.22
N ASP A 200 -4.01 7.80 14.43
CA ASP A 200 -5.26 7.22 14.94
C ASP A 200 -5.40 7.38 16.46
N LEU A 201 -4.33 7.78 17.16
CA LEU A 201 -4.39 8.11 18.59
C LEU A 201 -4.98 9.50 18.81
N THR A 202 -5.69 9.69 19.93
CA THR A 202 -6.21 10.99 20.35
C THR A 202 -5.08 12.03 20.43
N ASP A 203 -5.13 13.17 19.73
CA ASP A 203 -4.04 14.15 19.85
C ASP A 203 -4.05 14.85 21.22
N LEU A 204 -3.07 14.49 22.06
CA LEU A 204 -2.91 15.04 23.41
C LEU A 204 -2.09 16.33 23.45
N THR A 205 -1.55 16.79 22.33
CA THR A 205 -0.56 17.89 22.28
C THR A 205 -1.05 19.15 22.99
N THR A 206 -2.31 19.54 22.76
CA THR A 206 -2.90 20.73 23.40
C THR A 206 -3.21 20.49 24.88
N ILE A 207 -3.65 19.28 25.23
CA ILE A 207 -4.03 18.91 26.60
C ILE A 207 -2.78 18.87 27.50
N LEU A 208 -1.68 18.32 27.01
CA LEU A 208 -0.42 18.20 27.74
C LEU A 208 0.24 19.56 28.02
N GLN A 209 -0.04 20.59 27.22
CA GLN A 209 0.42 21.96 27.48
C GLN A 209 -0.43 22.67 28.55
N GLY A 210 -1.67 22.21 28.76
CA GLY A 210 -2.59 22.74 29.76
C GLY A 210 -2.30 22.22 31.18
N ALA A 211 -2.86 22.89 32.19
CA ALA A 211 -2.90 22.35 33.54
C ALA A 211 -3.71 21.04 33.57
N PRO A 212 -3.34 20.03 34.37
CA PRO A 212 -2.29 20.05 35.40
C PRO A 212 -0.87 19.72 34.90
N PHE A 213 -0.70 19.34 33.63
CA PHE A 213 0.59 18.83 33.14
C PHE A 213 1.59 19.94 32.79
N SER A 214 1.12 21.02 32.15
CA SER A 214 1.90 22.21 31.80
C SER A 214 3.26 21.89 31.15
N LEU A 215 3.29 20.90 30.25
CA LEU A 215 4.51 20.47 29.59
C LEU A 215 4.99 21.52 28.58
N PRO A 216 6.32 21.64 28.37
CA PRO A 216 6.87 22.45 27.29
C PRO A 216 6.30 22.02 25.92
N PRO A 217 6.06 22.95 24.98
CA PRO A 217 5.43 22.64 23.70
C PRO A 217 6.10 21.51 22.91
N GLN A 218 7.44 21.44 22.93
CA GLN A 218 8.19 20.41 22.21
C GLN A 218 7.98 19.01 22.82
N LEU A 219 7.92 18.92 24.16
CA LEU A 219 7.67 17.65 24.83
C LEU A 219 6.20 17.23 24.67
N ALA A 220 5.27 18.17 24.73
CA ALA A 220 3.86 17.90 24.48
C ALA A 220 3.62 17.40 23.05
N ALA A 221 4.28 18.00 22.05
CA ALA A 221 4.21 17.54 20.67
C ALA A 221 4.82 16.14 20.47
N LEU A 222 5.96 15.85 21.13
CA LEU A 222 6.56 14.51 21.12
C LEU A 222 5.60 13.45 21.68
N LEU A 223 4.92 13.75 22.79
CA LEU A 223 4.08 12.80 23.52
C LEU A 223 2.62 12.74 23.03
N GLY A 224 2.21 13.71 22.19
CA GLY A 224 0.82 13.94 21.79
C GLY A 224 0.14 12.70 21.23
N GLN A 225 0.84 12.01 20.32
CA GLN A 225 0.37 10.82 19.61
C GLN A 225 1.43 9.71 19.61
N LEU A 226 2.24 9.66 20.67
CA LEU A 226 3.35 8.72 20.79
C LEU A 226 2.87 7.32 21.18
N ARG A 227 3.43 6.30 20.53
CA ARG A 227 3.45 4.93 21.04
C ARG A 227 4.69 4.17 20.54
N GLN A 228 4.86 2.94 21.01
CA GLN A 228 5.76 1.98 20.35
C GLN A 228 5.03 1.27 19.21
N VAL A 229 5.78 0.93 18.17
CA VAL A 229 5.39 -0.02 17.14
C VAL A 229 5.06 -1.37 17.80
N LYS A 230 4.07 -2.08 17.26
CA LYS A 230 3.65 -3.40 17.72
C LYS A 230 4.17 -4.51 16.81
N SER A 231 4.02 -5.76 17.24
CA SER A 231 4.42 -6.92 16.46
C SER A 231 3.58 -7.15 15.20
N ASP A 232 2.38 -6.58 15.14
CA ASP A 232 1.42 -6.69 14.05
C ASP A 232 1.33 -5.42 13.18
N ASP A 233 2.06 -4.36 13.53
CA ASP A 233 2.33 -3.25 12.60
C ASP A 233 3.31 -3.70 11.51
N LEU A 234 3.38 -2.93 10.42
CA LEU A 234 4.31 -3.20 9.32
C LEU A 234 5.27 -2.04 9.14
N ILE A 235 6.57 -2.28 9.30
CA ILE A 235 7.59 -1.29 8.97
C ILE A 235 7.87 -1.35 7.47
N VAL A 236 7.72 -0.22 6.78
CA VAL A 236 7.93 -0.16 5.33
C VAL A 236 9.41 -0.28 4.97
N LEU A 237 9.69 -0.79 3.77
CA LEU A 237 11.05 -1.06 3.30
C LEU A 237 11.95 0.18 3.32
N THR A 238 11.40 1.36 3.01
CA THR A 238 12.16 2.64 2.99
C THR A 238 12.60 3.07 4.38
N ALA A 239 11.94 2.62 5.46
CA ALA A 239 12.34 2.90 6.83
C ALA A 239 13.74 2.34 7.16
N SER A 240 14.18 1.29 6.45
CA SER A 240 15.53 0.72 6.60
C SER A 240 16.67 1.73 6.40
N SER A 241 16.42 2.81 5.65
CA SER A 241 17.41 3.87 5.39
C SER A 241 17.54 4.90 6.51
N VAL A 242 16.55 4.98 7.42
CA VAL A 242 16.49 6.03 8.45
C VAL A 242 16.50 5.47 9.88
N LEU A 243 16.04 4.23 10.09
CA LEU A 243 16.00 3.60 11.41
C LEU A 243 17.39 3.60 12.08
N GLY A 244 17.45 4.06 13.32
CA GLY A 244 18.69 4.11 14.11
C GLY A 244 19.67 5.22 13.71
N THR A 245 19.34 6.06 12.73
CA THR A 245 20.20 7.17 12.31
C THR A 245 19.99 8.41 13.20
N THR A 246 21.02 9.27 13.26
CA THR A 246 21.00 10.57 13.95
C THR A 246 21.00 11.72 12.94
N PRO A 247 19.84 12.29 12.58
CA PRO A 247 19.77 13.27 11.51
C PRO A 247 20.41 14.63 11.85
N ASP A 248 20.47 14.99 13.14
CA ASP A 248 21.16 16.20 13.62
C ASP A 248 22.51 15.86 14.27
N PRO A 249 23.65 16.22 13.65
CA PRO A 249 24.97 15.97 14.20
C PRO A 249 25.22 16.64 15.57
N ASN A 250 24.47 17.68 15.93
CA ASN A 250 24.59 18.37 17.21
C ASN A 250 23.74 17.73 18.32
N ASN A 251 22.86 16.79 17.96
CA ASN A 251 22.04 16.02 18.89
C ASN A 251 22.27 14.52 18.71
N PRO A 252 23.40 13.98 19.21
CA PRO A 252 23.71 12.55 19.10
C PRO A 252 22.74 11.64 19.86
N GLN A 253 21.88 12.21 20.73
CA GLN A 253 20.82 11.48 21.42
C GLN A 253 19.52 11.44 20.63
N GLY A 254 19.39 12.19 19.53
CA GLY A 254 18.24 12.20 18.63
C GLY A 254 18.35 11.07 17.60
N VAL A 255 17.85 9.89 17.94
CA VAL A 255 17.93 8.68 17.13
C VAL A 255 16.53 8.31 16.63
N ILE A 256 16.37 8.17 15.31
CA ILE A 256 15.11 7.80 14.68
C ILE A 256 14.68 6.38 15.10
N GLY A 257 13.44 6.27 15.56
CA GLY A 257 12.85 5.07 16.14
C GLY A 257 13.17 4.86 17.62
N VAL A 258 13.95 5.72 18.27
CA VAL A 258 14.33 5.55 19.69
C VAL A 258 13.92 6.74 20.55
N SER A 259 14.38 7.92 20.18
CA SER A 259 14.05 9.19 20.85
C SER A 259 13.38 10.19 19.89
N ILE A 260 13.50 9.96 18.59
CA ILE A 260 12.72 10.62 17.54
C ILE A 260 11.72 9.58 17.01
N PRO A 261 10.40 9.80 17.13
CA PRO A 261 9.42 8.85 16.62
C PRO A 261 9.53 8.72 15.09
N LEU A 262 9.28 7.50 14.60
CA LEU A 262 8.95 7.32 13.20
C LEU A 262 7.69 8.12 12.89
N THR A 263 7.74 8.88 11.80
CA THR A 263 6.56 9.45 11.19
C THR A 263 5.77 8.37 10.47
N ASP A 264 4.47 8.57 10.37
CA ASP A 264 3.48 7.70 9.73
C ASP A 264 3.96 7.02 8.44
N GLN A 265 4.58 7.78 7.52
CA GLN A 265 5.17 7.28 6.27
C GLN A 265 6.15 6.08 6.37
N TYR A 266 6.60 5.71 7.56
CA TYR A 266 7.50 4.60 7.81
C TYR A 266 6.86 3.37 8.46
N VAL A 267 5.62 3.46 8.95
CA VAL A 267 4.93 2.39 9.67
C VAL A 267 3.48 2.36 9.25
N LEU A 268 2.99 1.20 8.82
CA LEU A 268 1.58 0.96 8.56
C LEU A 268 0.96 0.25 9.77
N ALA A 269 0.13 0.96 10.53
CA ALA A 269 -0.51 0.48 11.73
C ALA A 269 -1.61 -0.56 11.44
N VAL A 270 -1.93 -1.40 12.43
CA VAL A 270 -2.97 -2.44 12.30
C VAL A 270 -4.35 -1.88 11.90
N SER A 271 -4.73 -0.72 12.43
CA SER A 271 -5.98 -0.01 12.09
C SER A 271 -6.02 0.39 10.61
N GLU A 272 -4.89 0.80 10.05
CA GLU A 272 -4.74 1.18 8.65
C GLU A 272 -4.76 -0.05 7.74
N GLN A 273 -4.10 -1.14 8.17
CA GLN A 273 -4.20 -2.45 7.51
C GLN A 273 -5.66 -2.94 7.45
N ALA A 274 -6.45 -2.69 8.50
CA ALA A 274 -7.87 -3.05 8.52
C ALA A 274 -8.68 -2.26 7.48
N ARG A 275 -8.41 -0.95 7.31
CA ARG A 275 -9.02 -0.11 6.25
C ARG A 275 -8.69 -0.65 4.85
N ILE A 276 -7.42 -0.98 4.60
CA ILE A 276 -6.99 -1.61 3.34
C ILE A 276 -7.72 -2.94 3.09
N THR A 277 -7.83 -3.77 4.12
CA THR A 277 -8.48 -5.09 4.03
C THR A 277 -9.98 -4.96 3.73
N ALA A 278 -10.66 -4.00 4.38
CA ALA A 278 -12.07 -3.74 4.14
C ALA A 278 -12.33 -3.26 2.69
N ALA A 279 -11.55 -2.29 2.22
CA ALA A 279 -11.66 -1.76 0.86
C ALA A 279 -11.36 -2.84 -0.19
N SER A 280 -10.24 -3.56 -0.07
CA SER A 280 -9.87 -4.63 -1.01
C SER A 280 -10.92 -5.73 -1.09
N THR A 281 -11.55 -6.09 0.04
CA THR A 281 -12.64 -7.07 0.08
C THR A 281 -13.84 -6.60 -0.73
N ALA A 282 -14.26 -5.34 -0.55
CA ALA A 282 -15.39 -4.77 -1.28
C ALA A 282 -15.10 -4.62 -2.79
N TYR A 283 -13.88 -4.19 -3.16
CA TYR A 283 -13.47 -4.10 -4.56
C TYR A 283 -13.46 -5.47 -5.23
N ASN A 284 -12.88 -6.48 -4.58
CA ASN A 284 -12.80 -7.83 -5.12
C ASN A 284 -14.17 -8.48 -5.31
N ALA A 285 -15.13 -8.21 -4.40
CA ALA A 285 -16.50 -8.63 -4.58
C ALA A 285 -17.13 -8.03 -5.84
N THR A 286 -16.87 -6.75 -6.13
CA THR A 286 -17.32 -6.08 -7.37
C THR A 286 -16.70 -6.73 -8.61
N ILE A 287 -15.37 -6.92 -8.62
CA ILE A 287 -14.65 -7.50 -9.76
C ILE A 287 -15.19 -8.90 -10.07
N GLN A 288 -15.35 -9.73 -9.05
CA GLN A 288 -15.86 -11.10 -9.20
C GLN A 288 -17.32 -11.11 -9.70
N ALA A 289 -18.18 -10.26 -9.14
CA ALA A 289 -19.57 -10.17 -9.56
C ALA A 289 -19.70 -9.76 -11.05
N LEU A 290 -18.91 -8.76 -11.49
CA LEU A 290 -18.90 -8.33 -12.88
C LEU A 290 -18.33 -9.39 -13.83
N ALA A 291 -17.29 -10.12 -13.41
CA ALA A 291 -16.76 -11.23 -14.20
C ALA A 291 -17.85 -12.29 -14.46
N GLY A 292 -18.56 -12.70 -13.41
CA GLY A 292 -19.66 -13.65 -13.51
C GLY A 292 -20.83 -13.12 -14.35
N ALA A 293 -21.26 -11.89 -14.13
CA ALA A 293 -22.39 -11.28 -14.84
C ALA A 293 -22.13 -11.12 -16.35
N LYS A 294 -20.88 -10.91 -16.75
CA LYS A 294 -20.48 -10.71 -18.15
C LYS A 294 -19.91 -11.97 -18.81
N GLY A 295 -19.76 -13.08 -18.09
CA GLY A 295 -19.11 -14.29 -18.60
C GLY A 295 -17.64 -14.06 -18.98
N LEU A 296 -16.94 -13.23 -18.22
CA LEU A 296 -15.52 -12.93 -18.42
C LEU A 296 -14.66 -13.88 -17.60
N ALA A 297 -13.44 -14.15 -18.08
CA ALA A 297 -12.47 -14.90 -17.31
C ALA A 297 -12.13 -14.14 -16.02
N PHE A 298 -11.94 -14.87 -14.92
CA PHE A 298 -11.60 -14.30 -13.61
C PHE A 298 -10.30 -14.89 -13.10
N VAL A 299 -9.38 -14.02 -12.66
CA VAL A 299 -8.11 -14.42 -12.03
C VAL A 299 -8.12 -14.01 -10.57
N ASP A 300 -8.00 -15.00 -9.69
CA ASP A 300 -7.82 -14.78 -8.25
C ASP A 300 -6.33 -14.55 -7.92
N ALA A 301 -5.85 -13.35 -8.24
CA ALA A 301 -4.52 -12.89 -7.89
C ALA A 301 -4.30 -12.79 -6.37
N LYS A 302 -5.35 -12.54 -5.58
CA LYS A 302 -5.30 -12.56 -4.11
C LYS A 302 -4.86 -13.92 -3.59
N ALA A 303 -5.54 -14.99 -3.95
CA ALA A 303 -5.12 -16.34 -3.56
C ALA A 303 -3.77 -16.73 -4.17
N ALA A 304 -3.52 -16.32 -5.42
CA ALA A 304 -2.28 -16.68 -6.11
C ALA A 304 -1.03 -16.04 -5.48
N LEU A 305 -1.08 -14.76 -5.11
CA LEU A 305 0.05 -14.09 -4.45
C LEU A 305 0.15 -14.44 -2.97
N ALA A 306 -0.96 -14.78 -2.30
CA ALA A 306 -0.90 -15.36 -0.96
C ALA A 306 -0.08 -16.66 -0.93
N ARG A 307 -0.14 -17.51 -1.98
CA ARG A 307 0.72 -18.70 -2.09
C ARG A 307 2.20 -18.35 -2.28
N VAL A 308 2.49 -17.32 -3.07
CA VAL A 308 3.88 -16.83 -3.27
C VAL A 308 4.47 -16.32 -1.94
N ALA A 309 3.66 -15.64 -1.13
CA ALA A 309 4.05 -15.16 0.20
C ALA A 309 4.16 -16.30 1.23
N ASN A 310 3.30 -17.32 1.15
CA ASN A 310 3.22 -18.41 2.13
C ASN A 310 3.83 -19.71 1.60
N GLY A 311 5.16 -19.78 1.55
CA GLY A 311 5.92 -20.99 1.19
C GLY A 311 6.28 -21.12 -0.30
N GLY A 312 5.69 -20.29 -1.16
CA GLY A 312 6.09 -20.15 -2.55
C GLY A 312 5.40 -21.08 -3.53
N VAL A 313 5.67 -20.85 -4.81
CA VAL A 313 5.13 -21.63 -5.94
C VAL A 313 6.26 -22.31 -6.69
N VAL A 314 6.21 -23.64 -6.78
CA VAL A 314 7.20 -24.42 -7.52
C VAL A 314 7.03 -24.19 -9.01
N TYR A 315 8.15 -24.06 -9.73
CA TYR A 315 8.21 -24.04 -11.18
C TYR A 315 9.44 -24.82 -11.67
N ASP A 316 9.49 -25.12 -12.97
CA ASP A 316 10.67 -25.75 -13.58
C ASP A 316 11.90 -24.86 -13.41
N GLY A 317 12.76 -25.22 -12.47
CA GLY A 317 13.98 -24.46 -12.15
C GLY A 317 13.96 -23.70 -10.83
N GLY A 318 12.95 -23.87 -9.96
CA GLY A 318 13.02 -23.36 -8.58
C GLY A 318 11.69 -23.20 -7.87
N VAL A 319 11.71 -22.40 -6.79
CA VAL A 319 10.52 -21.97 -6.05
C VAL A 319 10.47 -20.45 -6.11
N LEU A 320 9.32 -19.92 -6.52
CA LEU A 320 9.04 -18.49 -6.57
C LEU A 320 8.43 -18.06 -5.24
N THR A 321 9.12 -17.22 -4.47
CA THR A 321 8.66 -16.73 -3.15
C THR A 321 8.69 -15.20 -3.07
N SER A 322 7.98 -14.63 -2.09
CA SER A 322 8.03 -13.20 -1.77
C SER A 322 9.29 -12.78 -1.00
N GLN A 323 10.28 -13.66 -0.80
CA GLN A 323 11.48 -13.28 -0.05
C GLN A 323 12.25 -12.18 -0.79
N PHE A 324 12.51 -11.07 -0.11
CA PHE A 324 13.20 -9.93 -0.71
C PHE A 324 14.57 -10.33 -1.27
N VAL A 325 14.90 -9.80 -2.47
CA VAL A 325 16.12 -10.09 -3.24
C VAL A 325 16.23 -11.52 -3.78
N THR A 326 15.95 -12.54 -2.98
CA THR A 326 16.32 -13.94 -3.27
C THR A 326 15.14 -14.84 -3.63
N GLY A 327 13.90 -14.45 -3.32
CA GLY A 327 12.70 -15.23 -3.62
C GLY A 327 12.27 -15.17 -5.09
N GLY A 328 12.80 -14.19 -5.82
CA GLY A 328 12.67 -14.09 -7.27
C GLY A 328 11.33 -13.55 -7.78
N ALA A 329 10.29 -13.42 -6.94
CA ALA A 329 8.98 -12.92 -7.35
C ALA A 329 8.94 -11.40 -7.54
N PHE A 330 9.59 -10.64 -6.66
CA PHE A 330 9.51 -9.18 -6.58
C PHE A 330 10.85 -8.50 -6.85
N SER A 331 10.78 -7.28 -7.38
CA SER A 331 11.92 -6.42 -7.70
C SER A 331 12.52 -5.79 -6.44
N LEU A 332 13.59 -5.01 -6.60
CA LEU A 332 14.28 -4.33 -5.49
C LEU A 332 13.47 -3.18 -4.87
N ASP A 333 12.40 -2.73 -5.52
CA ASP A 333 11.44 -1.81 -4.88
C ASP A 333 10.54 -2.51 -3.86
N GLY A 334 10.53 -3.85 -3.81
CA GLY A 334 9.68 -4.63 -2.91
C GLY A 334 8.19 -4.60 -3.26
N VAL A 335 7.81 -4.01 -4.40
CA VAL A 335 6.42 -3.80 -4.83
C VAL A 335 6.12 -4.50 -6.15
N HIS A 336 6.91 -4.20 -7.19
CA HIS A 336 6.61 -4.71 -8.52
C HIS A 336 7.18 -6.12 -8.72
N PRO A 337 6.48 -7.01 -9.45
CA PRO A 337 7.03 -8.28 -9.83
C PRO A 337 8.32 -8.15 -10.67
N THR A 338 9.22 -9.12 -10.55
CA THR A 338 10.31 -9.28 -11.53
C THR A 338 9.75 -9.84 -12.86
N PRO A 339 10.54 -9.92 -13.94
CA PRO A 339 10.12 -10.65 -15.14
C PRO A 339 9.63 -12.08 -14.85
N ARG A 340 10.23 -12.76 -13.86
CA ARG A 340 9.78 -14.08 -13.39
C ARG A 340 8.44 -14.03 -12.67
N GLY A 341 8.22 -13.04 -11.80
CA GLY A 341 6.92 -12.80 -11.18
C GLY A 341 5.83 -12.50 -12.22
N TYR A 342 6.13 -11.68 -13.23
CA TYR A 342 5.21 -11.41 -14.33
C TYR A 342 4.93 -12.65 -15.19
N ALA A 343 5.89 -13.55 -15.38
CA ALA A 343 5.66 -14.82 -16.07
C ALA A 343 4.66 -15.72 -15.32
N TYR A 344 4.75 -15.76 -13.99
CA TYR A 344 3.75 -16.45 -13.16
C TYR A 344 2.36 -15.81 -13.30
N THR A 345 2.26 -14.47 -13.22
CA THR A 345 0.99 -13.76 -13.45
C THR A 345 0.41 -14.03 -14.83
N ALA A 346 1.24 -14.04 -15.88
CA ALA A 346 0.81 -14.35 -17.23
C ALA A 346 0.23 -15.76 -17.33
N ASN A 347 0.83 -16.74 -16.67
CA ASN A 347 0.31 -18.11 -16.63
C ASN A 347 -1.04 -18.21 -15.92
N LEU A 348 -1.27 -17.43 -14.84
CA LEU A 348 -2.58 -17.38 -14.17
C LEU A 348 -3.66 -16.82 -15.11
N ILE A 349 -3.33 -15.77 -15.86
CA ILE A 349 -4.23 -15.17 -16.85
C ILE A 349 -4.53 -16.16 -17.99
N ILE A 350 -3.49 -16.80 -18.54
CA ILE A 350 -3.62 -17.82 -19.60
C ILE A 350 -4.51 -18.97 -19.14
N GLN A 351 -4.33 -19.44 -17.91
CA GLN A 351 -5.17 -20.49 -17.34
C GLN A 351 -6.63 -20.07 -17.26
N ALA A 352 -6.94 -18.89 -16.71
CA ALA A 352 -8.31 -18.39 -16.63
C ALA A 352 -8.96 -18.23 -18.01
N ILE A 353 -8.19 -17.80 -19.02
CA ILE A 353 -8.66 -17.71 -20.42
C ILE A 353 -8.99 -19.09 -20.98
N ASN A 354 -8.10 -20.06 -20.82
CA ASN A 354 -8.30 -21.42 -21.31
C ASN A 354 -9.53 -22.07 -20.65
N ASP A 355 -9.66 -21.92 -19.33
CA ASP A 355 -10.77 -22.50 -18.55
C ASP A 355 -12.13 -21.87 -18.90
N THR A 356 -12.16 -20.56 -19.21
CA THR A 356 -13.42 -19.84 -19.48
C THR A 356 -13.88 -19.96 -20.92
N TYR A 357 -12.94 -20.04 -21.86
CA TYR A 357 -13.23 -19.92 -23.30
C TYR A 357 -12.90 -21.18 -24.11
N ASP A 358 -12.62 -22.30 -23.43
CA ASP A 358 -12.19 -23.55 -24.05
C ASP A 358 -10.99 -23.35 -25.00
N ALA A 359 -10.08 -22.45 -24.61
CA ALA A 359 -8.89 -22.11 -25.40
C ALA A 359 -7.72 -23.03 -25.05
N THR A 360 -6.68 -23.00 -25.88
CA THR A 360 -5.46 -23.84 -25.74
C THR A 360 -4.19 -23.01 -25.79
N ILE A 361 -4.23 -21.80 -25.21
CA ILE A 361 -3.07 -20.90 -25.17
C ILE A 361 -1.99 -21.55 -24.29
N PRO A 362 -0.76 -21.75 -24.81
CA PRO A 362 0.32 -22.35 -24.03
C PRO A 362 0.79 -21.39 -22.93
N THR A 363 1.09 -21.94 -21.75
CA THR A 363 1.78 -21.21 -20.69
C THR A 363 3.24 -20.97 -21.03
N VAL A 364 3.87 -20.03 -20.33
CA VAL A 364 5.31 -19.76 -20.45
C VAL A 364 6.10 -20.47 -19.35
N HIS A 365 7.33 -20.87 -19.65
CA HIS A 365 8.23 -21.43 -18.64
C HIS A 365 8.80 -20.33 -17.75
N ILE A 366 8.36 -20.27 -16.49
CA ILE A 366 8.73 -19.24 -15.52
C ILE A 366 10.27 -19.13 -15.37
N GLY A 367 10.99 -20.25 -15.40
CA GLY A 367 12.45 -20.29 -15.29
C GLY A 367 13.22 -19.59 -16.42
N ASN A 368 12.59 -19.37 -17.58
CA ASN A 368 13.22 -18.66 -18.71
C ASN A 368 13.32 -17.15 -18.47
N TYR A 369 12.64 -16.62 -17.46
CA TYR A 369 12.60 -15.18 -17.17
C TYR A 369 13.59 -14.82 -16.07
N ALA A 370 14.28 -13.71 -16.30
CA ALA A 370 15.26 -13.16 -15.38
C ALA A 370 14.62 -12.76 -14.04
N THR A 371 15.45 -12.79 -13.02
CA THR A 371 15.17 -12.21 -11.71
C THR A 371 16.43 -11.59 -11.14
N ILE A 372 16.38 -11.05 -9.93
CA ILE A 372 17.53 -10.48 -9.24
C ILE A 372 18.61 -11.56 -9.14
N THR A 373 19.77 -11.28 -9.72
CA THR A 373 20.93 -12.16 -9.66
C THR A 373 21.91 -11.58 -8.66
N VAL A 374 22.11 -12.26 -7.55
CA VAL A 374 23.14 -11.90 -6.58
C VAL A 374 24.45 -12.46 -7.11
N THR A 375 25.24 -11.66 -7.80
CA THR A 375 26.58 -12.08 -8.22
C THR A 375 27.51 -12.00 -7.02
N ASN A 376 28.07 -13.14 -6.60
CA ASN A 376 29.30 -13.14 -5.83
C ASN A 376 30.42 -12.71 -6.79
N ASN A 377 30.90 -11.47 -6.66
CA ASN A 377 32.14 -11.06 -7.32
C ASN A 377 33.33 -11.74 -6.65
#